data_AF-A0A7L1LI65-F1
#
_entry.id   AF-A0A7L1LI65-F1
#
_cell.length_a   1.000
_cell.length_b   1.000
_cell.length_c   1.000
_cell.angle_alpha   90.00
_cell.angle_beta   90.00
_cell.angle_gamma   90.00
#
_symmetry.space_group_name_H-M   'P 1'
#
loop_
_entity.id
_entity.type
_entity.pdbx_description
1 polymer ?
#
loop_
_entity_poly.entity_id
_entity_poly.type
_entity_poly.pdbx_seq_one_letter_code
_entity_poly.pdbx_strand_id
1 'polypeptide(L)'
;TGPRWLGVVGHDTSSLCKKSQTSALAQSWGGSTGPLHAAPAARFSLPLPPQLEYAGASPVQLRFLRLHSRLATQKVSYSCRPAPERGQPQPEKEIRFLADSREQSYAASLQGCVLDNESSITDTIFQFTTEELSLLPLRDLAVFHNGDTSHQFGFTVGPVCFS
;
A
#
# COMPACT_ATOMS: atom_id res chain seq x y z
N THR A 1 -31.54 3.87 -17.49
CA THR A 1 -30.89 2.84 -16.64
C THR A 1 -29.43 3.20 -16.47
N GLY A 2 -29.13 4.05 -15.49
CA GLY A 2 -27.74 4.44 -15.17
C GLY A 2 -27.09 3.45 -14.21
N PRO A 3 -25.74 3.37 -14.16
CA PRO A 3 -25.05 2.47 -13.24
C PRO A 3 -25.31 2.91 -11.80
N ARG A 4 -25.91 2.00 -11.02
CA ARG A 4 -26.25 2.21 -9.61
C ARG A 4 -24.97 2.05 -8.79
N TRP A 5 -24.41 3.17 -8.34
CA TRP A 5 -23.20 3.19 -7.54
C TRP A 5 -23.51 2.82 -6.09
N LEU A 6 -23.04 1.64 -5.66
CA LEU A 6 -22.97 1.30 -4.24
C LEU A 6 -21.70 1.95 -3.67
N GLY A 7 -21.82 3.21 -3.24
CA GLY A 7 -20.80 3.90 -2.45
C GLY A 7 -20.98 3.58 -0.97
N VAL A 8 -19.90 3.25 -0.28
CA VAL A 8 -19.91 3.20 1.19
C VAL A 8 -19.69 4.63 1.64
N VAL A 9 -20.71 5.21 2.29
CA VAL A 9 -20.67 6.57 2.85
C VAL A 9 -19.64 6.57 3.97
N GLY A 10 -18.52 7.25 3.76
CA GLY A 10 -17.58 7.59 4.82
C GLY A 10 -18.21 8.65 5.74
N HIS A 11 -17.74 8.76 6.97
CA HIS A 11 -18.30 9.61 8.03
C HIS A 11 -18.26 11.13 7.73
N ASP A 12 -17.76 11.53 6.55
CA ASP A 12 -17.83 12.87 5.97
C ASP A 12 -18.77 12.85 4.75
N THR A 13 -19.93 13.51 4.88
CA THR A 13 -21.08 13.45 3.96
C THR A 13 -20.84 13.91 2.51
N SER A 14 -19.64 14.40 2.16
CA SER A 14 -19.28 14.86 0.81
C SER A 14 -18.31 13.96 0.04
N SER A 15 -17.76 12.92 0.68
CA SER A 15 -16.70 12.10 0.08
C SER A 15 -17.21 10.78 -0.50
N LEU A 16 -16.77 10.43 -1.71
CA LEU A 16 -17.09 9.15 -2.34
C LEU A 16 -15.92 8.18 -2.22
N CYS A 17 -16.14 7.09 -1.48
CA CYS A 17 -15.10 6.09 -1.18
C CYS A 17 -15.26 4.80 -1.99
N LYS A 18 -14.13 4.27 -2.50
CA LYS A 18 -14.01 2.99 -3.20
C LYS A 18 -13.14 2.04 -2.38
N LYS A 19 -13.72 0.91 -1.98
CA LYS A 19 -13.03 -0.13 -1.20
C LYS A 19 -12.06 -0.92 -2.08
N SER A 20 -10.89 -1.23 -1.55
CA SER A 20 -10.00 -2.24 -2.09
C SER A 20 -10.69 -3.62 -2.03
N GLN A 21 -10.53 -4.42 -3.08
CA GLN A 21 -11.04 -5.80 -3.16
C GLN A 21 -9.97 -6.82 -2.83
N THR A 22 -8.69 -6.45 -2.96
CA THR A 22 -7.56 -7.31 -2.65
C THR A 22 -6.90 -6.86 -1.34
N SER A 23 -6.71 -7.80 -0.41
CA SER A 23 -5.76 -7.63 0.69
C SER A 23 -4.36 -7.61 0.10
N ALA A 24 -3.56 -6.59 0.41
CA ALA A 24 -2.20 -6.49 -0.09
C ALA A 24 -1.32 -7.51 0.62
N LEU A 25 -0.86 -8.54 -0.10
CA LEU A 25 0.34 -9.25 0.30
C LEU A 25 1.52 -8.37 -0.09
N ALA A 26 2.17 -7.78 0.90
CA ALA A 26 3.38 -7.02 0.62
C ALA A 26 4.45 -7.92 0.03
N GLN A 27 5.05 -7.43 -1.05
CA GLN A 27 6.16 -8.10 -1.69
C GLN A 27 7.45 -7.74 -0.96
N SER A 28 8.26 -8.76 -0.69
CA SER A 28 9.60 -8.61 -0.11
C SER A 28 10.61 -8.57 -1.24
N TRP A 29 11.29 -7.43 -1.45
CA TRP A 29 12.35 -7.32 -2.45
C TRP A 29 13.71 -7.37 -1.74
N GLY A 30 14.46 -8.45 -1.97
CA GLY A 30 15.81 -8.61 -1.47
C GLY A 30 16.79 -7.72 -2.25
N GLY A 31 17.38 -6.73 -1.58
CA GLY A 31 18.44 -5.90 -2.17
C GLY A 31 19.75 -6.68 -2.21
N SER A 32 20.22 -7.07 -3.41
CA SER A 32 21.63 -7.40 -3.62
C SER A 32 22.41 -6.09 -3.64
N THR A 33 23.24 -5.84 -2.63
CA THR A 33 24.25 -4.76 -2.64
C THR A 33 25.28 -5.05 -3.72
N GLY A 34 24.99 -4.64 -4.96
CA GLY A 34 25.91 -4.62 -6.09
C GLY A 34 25.87 -3.24 -6.76
N PRO A 35 26.94 -2.78 -7.42
CA PRO A 35 27.02 -1.41 -7.94
C PRO A 35 25.89 -1.12 -8.93
N LEU A 36 25.41 0.13 -8.90
CA LEU A 36 24.35 0.73 -9.71
C LEU A 36 24.63 0.75 -11.24
N HIS A 37 25.13 -0.32 -11.85
CA HIS A 37 25.31 -0.41 -13.31
C HIS A 37 25.24 -1.87 -13.79
N ALA A 38 24.25 -2.63 -13.34
CA ALA A 38 23.69 -3.79 -14.06
C ALA A 38 22.60 -4.39 -13.19
N ALA A 39 21.34 -4.07 -13.46
CA ALA A 39 20.28 -5.02 -13.16
C ALA A 39 20.33 -6.06 -14.30
N PRO A 40 20.88 -7.28 -14.11
CA PRO A 40 20.65 -8.32 -15.09
C PRO A 40 19.15 -8.58 -15.11
N ALA A 41 18.62 -8.73 -16.30
CA ALA A 41 17.23 -9.09 -16.56
C ALA A 41 16.87 -10.41 -15.87
N ALA A 42 16.53 -10.37 -14.58
CA ALA A 42 15.73 -11.41 -13.92
C ALA A 42 14.27 -11.19 -14.34
N ARG A 43 14.04 -11.34 -15.65
CA ARG A 43 12.73 -11.37 -16.27
C ARG A 43 12.26 -12.82 -16.31
N PHE A 44 10.98 -13.02 -16.00
CA PHE A 44 10.14 -14.21 -16.24
C PHE A 44 10.37 -15.43 -15.35
N SER A 45 9.59 -15.53 -14.25
CA SER A 45 8.95 -16.79 -13.78
C SER A 45 8.07 -16.62 -12.53
N LEU A 46 8.10 -15.48 -11.85
CA LEU A 46 7.14 -15.20 -10.78
C LEU A 46 5.85 -14.63 -11.40
N PRO A 47 4.65 -15.16 -11.08
CA PRO A 47 3.41 -14.52 -11.50
C PRO A 47 3.46 -13.07 -11.04
N LEU A 48 3.18 -12.14 -11.96
CA LEU A 48 3.15 -10.72 -11.65
C LEU A 48 2.30 -10.56 -10.38
N PRO A 49 2.82 -9.91 -9.34
CA PRO A 49 2.10 -9.74 -8.09
C PRO A 49 0.73 -9.13 -8.36
N PRO A 50 -0.33 -9.57 -7.66
CA PRO A 50 -1.66 -9.04 -7.87
C PRO A 50 -1.66 -7.55 -7.51
N GLN A 51 -1.93 -6.71 -8.51
CA GLN A 51 -2.12 -5.27 -8.27
C GLN A 51 -3.34 -5.04 -7.40
N LEU A 52 -3.36 -3.91 -6.70
CA LEU A 52 -4.51 -3.49 -5.90
C LEU A 52 -5.69 -3.16 -6.81
N GLU A 53 -6.78 -3.88 -6.61
CA GLU A 53 -8.05 -3.69 -7.30
C GLU A 53 -9.09 -3.06 -6.37
N TYR A 54 -10.01 -2.28 -6.93
CA TYR A 54 -10.98 -1.50 -6.17
C TYR A 54 -12.39 -1.73 -6.72
N ALA A 55 -13.32 -2.07 -5.82
CA ALA A 55 -14.69 -2.41 -6.17
C ALA A 55 -15.40 -1.24 -6.85
N GLY A 56 -15.91 -1.46 -8.06
CA GLY A 56 -16.67 -0.45 -8.79
C GLY A 56 -15.87 0.84 -9.04
N ALA A 57 -14.56 0.69 -9.30
CA ALA A 57 -13.63 1.75 -9.64
C ALA A 57 -12.89 1.40 -10.94
N SER A 58 -13.64 1.21 -12.03
CA SER A 58 -13.02 1.05 -13.35
C SER A 58 -12.22 2.31 -13.74
N PRO A 59 -11.26 2.23 -14.68
CA PRO A 59 -10.49 3.39 -15.12
C PRO A 59 -11.35 4.58 -15.56
N VAL A 60 -12.47 4.30 -16.24
CA VAL A 60 -13.45 5.31 -16.65
C VAL A 60 -14.11 5.94 -15.43
N GLN A 61 -14.55 5.12 -14.48
CA GLN A 61 -15.21 5.56 -13.26
C GLN A 61 -14.29 6.42 -12.39
N LEU A 62 -13.02 6.02 -12.23
CA LEU A 62 -12.00 6.81 -11.55
C LEU A 62 -11.78 8.16 -12.23
N ARG A 63 -11.78 8.22 -13.57
CA ARG A 63 -11.63 9.49 -14.29
C ARG A 63 -12.74 10.49 -13.97
N PHE A 64 -13.99 10.03 -13.90
CA PHE A 64 -15.11 10.88 -13.48
C PHE A 64 -14.96 11.37 -12.04
N LEU A 65 -14.52 10.51 -11.12
CA LEU A 65 -14.27 10.92 -9.72
C LEU A 65 -13.19 12.00 -9.66
N ARG A 66 -12.09 11.83 -10.41
CA ARG A 66 -11.03 12.84 -10.48
C ARG A 66 -11.52 14.18 -11.02
N LEU A 67 -12.35 14.17 -12.07
CA LEU A 67 -12.85 15.41 -12.66
C LEU A 67 -13.77 16.21 -11.72
N HIS A 68 -14.44 15.55 -10.78
CA HIS A 68 -15.43 16.16 -9.89
C HIS A 68 -14.97 16.31 -8.44
N SER A 69 -13.69 16.09 -8.18
CA SER A 69 -13.10 16.20 -6.85
C SER A 69 -11.88 17.11 -6.88
N ARG A 70 -11.44 17.54 -5.71
CA ARG A 70 -10.22 18.34 -5.53
C ARG A 70 -9.20 17.63 -4.66
N LEU A 71 -9.65 16.69 -3.83
CA LEU A 71 -8.81 15.97 -2.90
C LEU A 71 -9.05 14.47 -3.01
N ALA A 72 -7.98 13.69 -2.93
CA ALA A 72 -8.02 12.26 -2.76
C ALA A 72 -7.32 11.87 -1.45
N THR A 73 -7.92 10.92 -0.73
CA THR A 73 -7.36 10.37 0.50
C THR A 73 -7.37 8.86 0.49
N GLN A 74 -6.35 8.24 1.07
CA GLN A 74 -6.28 6.79 1.24
C GLN A 74 -5.45 6.44 2.48
N LYS A 75 -5.78 5.34 3.14
CA LYS A 75 -5.03 4.84 4.30
C LYS A 75 -4.50 3.44 4.03
N VAL A 76 -3.33 3.12 4.55
CA VAL A 76 -2.77 1.76 4.59
C VAL A 76 -2.33 1.47 6.01
N SER A 77 -2.82 0.38 6.58
CA SER A 77 -2.38 -0.12 7.88
C SER A 77 -1.34 -1.21 7.67
N TYR A 78 -0.22 -1.10 8.37
CA TYR A 78 0.81 -2.11 8.49
C TYR A 78 0.65 -2.81 9.83
N SER A 79 0.62 -4.13 9.79
CA SER A 79 0.51 -5.00 10.95
C SER A 79 1.69 -5.96 10.96
N CYS A 80 2.26 -6.18 12.13
CA CYS A 80 3.39 -7.09 12.29
C CYS A 80 3.33 -7.82 13.63
N ARG A 81 3.79 -9.07 13.62
CA ARG A 81 3.94 -9.87 14.83
C ARG A 81 5.43 -10.04 15.16
N PRO A 82 5.88 -9.65 16.35
CA PRO A 82 7.25 -9.90 16.76
C PRO A 82 7.49 -11.40 16.91
N ALA A 83 8.65 -11.88 16.44
CA ALA A 83 9.11 -13.24 16.71
C ALA A 83 9.92 -13.24 18.01
N PRO A 84 9.46 -13.92 19.08
CA PRO A 84 10.11 -13.89 20.40
C PRO A 84 11.54 -14.43 20.39
N GLU A 85 11.85 -15.33 19.44
CA GLU A 85 13.15 -16.00 19.25
C GLU A 85 14.31 -15.02 19.02
N ARG A 86 14.05 -13.80 18.52
CA ARG A 86 15.12 -12.91 18.05
C ARG A 86 15.57 -11.84 19.04
N GLY A 87 14.82 -11.55 20.10
CA GLY A 87 15.21 -10.69 21.24
C GLY A 87 15.79 -9.29 20.93
N GLN A 88 15.91 -8.92 19.66
CA GLN A 88 16.71 -7.81 19.17
C GLN A 88 15.78 -6.86 18.39
N PRO A 89 15.90 -5.54 18.58
CA PRO A 89 15.08 -4.56 17.89
C PRO A 89 15.24 -4.73 16.37
N GLN A 90 14.10 -4.83 15.69
CA GLN A 90 14.09 -5.00 14.25
C GLN A 90 14.63 -3.74 13.56
N PRO A 91 15.48 -3.88 12.52
CA PRO A 91 15.98 -2.74 11.77
C PRO A 91 14.83 -2.06 11.00
N GLU A 92 14.97 -0.76 10.84
CA GLU A 92 14.09 0.04 9.98
C GLU A 92 14.15 -0.49 8.54
N LYS A 93 12.99 -0.58 7.89
CA LYS A 93 12.86 -1.04 6.50
C LYS A 93 12.28 0.08 5.65
N GLU A 94 12.70 0.18 4.40
CA GLU A 94 12.09 1.10 3.45
C GLU A 94 10.86 0.44 2.82
N ILE A 95 9.75 1.17 2.73
CA ILE A 95 8.56 0.76 1.98
C ILE A 95 8.28 1.78 0.88
N ARG A 96 7.85 1.27 -0.28
CA ARG A 96 7.33 2.08 -1.37
C ARG A 96 5.91 1.69 -1.72
N PHE A 97 5.08 2.70 -1.99
CA PHE A 97 3.71 2.56 -2.46
C PHE A 97 3.61 3.13 -3.87
N LEU A 98 3.23 2.29 -4.83
CA LEU A 98 3.10 2.69 -6.23
C LEU A 98 1.80 3.48 -6.43
N ALA A 99 1.92 4.67 -6.99
CA ALA A 99 0.79 5.55 -7.29
C ALA A 99 -0.03 5.06 -8.50
N ASP A 100 -1.23 5.62 -8.70
CA ASP A 100 -2.06 5.29 -9.87
C ASP A 100 -1.41 5.68 -11.21
N SER A 101 -0.64 6.78 -11.23
CA SER A 101 0.12 7.21 -12.40
C SER A 101 1.15 6.17 -12.87
N ARG A 102 1.57 5.26 -11.98
CA ARG A 102 2.64 4.26 -12.20
C ARG A 102 4.02 4.84 -12.51
N GLU A 103 4.15 6.16 -12.52
CA GLU A 103 5.40 6.89 -12.73
C GLU A 103 5.99 7.36 -11.40
N GLN A 104 5.14 7.55 -10.39
CA GLN A 104 5.51 8.03 -9.07
C GLN A 104 5.25 6.97 -7.99
N SER A 105 6.00 7.07 -6.89
CA SER A 105 5.82 6.26 -5.70
C SER A 105 6.01 7.10 -4.44
N TYR A 106 5.23 6.81 -3.41
CA TYR A 106 5.49 7.31 -2.07
C TYR A 106 6.49 6.40 -1.38
N ALA A 107 7.48 6.97 -0.70
CA ALA A 107 8.42 6.22 0.13
C ALA A 107 8.19 6.55 1.60
N ALA A 108 8.29 5.54 2.46
CA ALA A 108 8.24 5.72 3.90
C ALA A 108 9.15 4.71 4.59
N SER A 109 9.39 4.96 5.87
CA SER A 109 10.09 4.03 6.74
C SER A 109 9.11 3.21 7.57
N LEU A 110 9.34 1.90 7.60
CA LEU A 110 8.71 0.97 8.52
C LEU A 110 9.63 0.78 9.71
N GLN A 111 9.17 1.20 10.88
CA GLN A 111 9.85 0.85 12.11
C GLN A 111 9.71 -0.66 12.38
N GLY A 112 10.74 -1.19 13.02
CA GLY A 112 10.78 -2.56 13.48
C GLY A 112 9.67 -2.88 14.49
N CYS A 113 9.14 -4.09 14.45
CA CYS A 113 8.10 -4.53 15.38
C CYS A 113 8.75 -4.80 16.74
N VAL A 114 8.36 -4.02 17.75
CA VAL A 114 8.88 -4.15 19.11
C VAL A 114 7.96 -5.09 19.90
N LEU A 115 8.53 -5.97 20.70
CA LEU A 115 7.81 -6.70 21.74
C LEU A 115 7.43 -5.71 22.83
N ASP A 116 6.31 -5.00 22.68
CA ASP A 116 5.67 -4.43 23.85
C ASP A 116 5.04 -5.59 24.63
N ASN A 117 5.16 -5.55 25.96
CA ASN A 117 4.81 -6.61 26.92
C ASN A 117 3.32 -7.04 26.89
N GLU A 118 2.54 -6.62 25.90
CA GLU A 118 1.09 -6.73 25.81
C GLU A 118 0.66 -7.34 24.46
N SER A 119 1.32 -8.42 23.98
CA SER A 119 0.80 -9.25 22.88
C SER A 119 0.30 -8.49 21.63
N SER A 120 0.81 -7.29 21.37
CA SER A 120 0.11 -6.34 20.51
C SER A 120 0.76 -6.31 19.13
N ILE A 121 -0.08 -6.57 18.13
CA ILE A 121 0.22 -6.26 16.74
C ILE A 121 0.47 -4.75 16.69
N THR A 122 1.70 -4.32 16.36
CA THR A 122 1.96 -2.89 16.16
C THR A 122 1.30 -2.47 14.85
N ASP A 123 0.28 -1.60 14.94
CA ASP A 123 -0.42 -1.07 13.78
C ASP A 123 0.13 0.31 13.39
N THR A 124 0.99 0.36 12.36
CA THR A 124 1.42 1.63 11.77
C THR A 124 0.43 2.05 10.68
N ILE A 125 -0.09 3.27 10.73
CA ILE A 125 -1.04 3.79 9.74
C ILE A 125 -0.35 4.82 8.85
N PHE A 126 -0.27 4.52 7.55
CA PHE A 126 0.12 5.46 6.51
C PHE A 126 -1.13 6.16 5.96
N GLN A 127 -1.15 7.49 6.02
CA GLN A 127 -2.22 8.30 5.45
C GLN A 127 -1.70 9.11 4.27
N PHE A 128 -2.33 8.92 3.11
CA PHE A 128 -2.06 9.64 1.88
C PHE A 128 -3.18 10.64 1.65
N THR A 129 -2.83 11.91 1.49
CA THR A 129 -3.75 13.00 1.14
C THR A 129 -3.09 13.82 0.04
N THR A 130 -3.77 14.05 -1.07
CA THR A 130 -3.20 14.80 -2.20
C THR A 130 -4.27 15.48 -3.03
N GLU A 131 -3.92 16.65 -3.59
CA GLU A 131 -4.70 17.35 -4.62
C GLU A 131 -4.40 16.82 -6.03
N GLU A 132 -3.28 16.12 -6.21
CA GLU A 132 -2.92 15.46 -7.46
C GLU A 132 -3.61 14.09 -7.55
N LEU A 133 -4.85 14.10 -8.06
CA LEU A 133 -5.77 12.95 -8.01
C LEU A 133 -5.32 11.75 -8.87
N SER A 134 -4.33 11.94 -9.75
CA SER A 134 -3.66 10.88 -10.51
C SER A 134 -2.72 10.03 -9.66
N LEU A 135 -2.42 10.43 -8.42
CA LEU A 135 -1.55 9.65 -7.54
C LEU A 135 -2.30 8.53 -6.79
N LEU A 136 -3.62 8.67 -6.62
CA LEU A 136 -4.48 7.68 -5.95
C LEU A 136 -5.51 7.09 -6.92
N PRO A 137 -5.93 5.82 -6.73
CA PRO A 137 -5.56 4.92 -5.65
C PRO A 137 -4.17 4.29 -5.78
N LEU A 138 -3.62 3.81 -4.66
CA LEU A 138 -2.40 3.00 -4.65
C LEU A 138 -2.59 1.71 -5.47
N ARG A 139 -1.57 1.35 -6.25
CA ARG A 139 -1.60 0.20 -7.18
C ARG A 139 -0.80 -0.99 -6.71
N ASP A 140 0.24 -0.76 -5.95
CA ASP A 140 1.10 -1.82 -5.41
C ASP A 140 1.86 -1.29 -4.19
N LEU A 141 2.47 -2.18 -3.42
CA LEU A 141 3.39 -1.84 -2.35
C LEU A 141 4.53 -2.86 -2.25
N ALA A 142 5.72 -2.36 -1.95
CA ALA A 142 6.95 -3.15 -1.88
C ALA A 142 7.76 -2.77 -0.64
N VAL A 143 8.16 -3.79 0.12
CA VAL A 143 9.06 -3.65 1.27
C VAL A 143 10.47 -4.05 0.84
N PHE A 144 11.41 -3.13 1.02
CA PHE A 144 12.82 -3.36 0.76
C PHE A 144 13.51 -3.78 2.05
N HIS A 145 14.28 -4.87 1.98
CA HIS A 145 15.04 -5.36 3.12
C HIS A 145 16.38 -5.93 2.67
N ASN A 146 17.37 -5.82 3.55
CA ASN A 146 18.74 -6.32 3.32
C ASN A 146 18.87 -7.76 3.83
N GLY A 147 18.01 -8.67 3.34
CA GLY A 147 18.14 -10.11 3.62
C GLY A 147 17.41 -10.66 4.86
N ASP A 148 16.74 -9.83 5.68
CA ASP A 148 15.89 -10.34 6.76
C ASP A 148 14.48 -10.73 6.27
N THR A 149 14.34 -11.98 5.81
CA THR A 149 13.09 -12.56 5.24
C THR A 149 12.17 -13.23 6.27
N SER A 150 12.50 -13.17 7.56
CA SER A 150 12.03 -14.18 8.51
C SER A 150 10.74 -13.86 9.31
N HIS A 151 9.98 -12.84 8.93
CA HIS A 151 8.88 -12.35 9.78
C HIS A 151 7.53 -12.30 9.06
N GLN A 152 6.46 -12.62 9.79
CA GLN A 152 5.09 -12.51 9.32
C GLN A 152 4.59 -11.07 9.53
N PHE A 153 4.43 -10.36 8.42
CA PHE A 153 3.85 -9.02 8.39
C PHE A 153 2.74 -8.95 7.35
N GLY A 154 1.83 -8.00 7.50
CA GLY A 154 0.67 -7.84 6.63
C GLY A 154 0.28 -6.39 6.47
N PHE A 155 -0.33 -6.08 5.32
CA PHE A 155 -0.84 -4.75 5.02
C PHE A 155 -2.33 -4.80 4.72
N THR A 156 -3.07 -3.88 5.31
CA THR A 156 -4.49 -3.65 5.02
C THR A 156 -4.62 -2.33 4.30
N VAL A 157 -4.93 -2.39 3.01
CA VAL A 157 -5.17 -1.20 2.18
C VAL A 157 -6.61 -0.75 2.38
N GLY A 158 -6.80 0.45 2.92
CA GLY A 158 -8.10 1.07 3.10
C GLY A 158 -8.71 1.60 1.79
N PRO A 159 -9.97 2.05 1.83
CA PRO A 159 -10.61 2.64 0.68
C PRO A 159 -9.90 3.92 0.24
N VAL A 160 -9.97 4.21 -1.06
CA VAL A 160 -9.65 5.54 -1.59
C VAL A 160 -10.91 6.39 -1.57
N CYS A 161 -10.83 7.62 -1.08
CA CYS A 161 -11.95 8.56 -1.01
C CYS A 161 -11.63 9.82 -1.81
N PHE A 162 -12.61 10.30 -2.57
CA PHE A 162 -12.52 11.53 -3.36
C PHE A 162 -13.55 12.55 -2.87
N SER A 163 -13.15 13.82 -2.72
CA SER A 163 -14.00 14.94 -2.28
C SER A 163 -13.73 16.20 -3.07
#